data_AF-A0A166WPH2-F1
#
_entry.id   AF-A0A166WPH2-F1
#
_cell.length_a   1.000
_cell.length_b   1.000
_cell.length_c   1.000
_cell.angle_alpha   90.00
_cell.angle_beta   90.00
_cell.angle_gamma   90.00
#
_symmetry.space_group_name_H-M   'P 1'
#
loop_
_entity.id
_entity.type
_entity.pdbx_description
1 polymer ?
#
loop_
_entity_poly.entity_id
_entity_poly.type
_entity_poly.pdbx_seq_one_letter_code
_entity_poly.pdbx_strand_id
1 'polypeptide(L)'
;MSIAQLMGLNRLNKPARYKVFDSETKCDAQHLWFRIVFWDQYLSLKLDISQGFTDRSMVSDPILAKDTPMGRLGRIHCIVASRILECNWSKSSADSMNLTQTLDVQLQEAANSLTYKWWLIPDLRAILAKVEDVFRDTRRLLTQVYHYNLLNQLYLPVCVNASRKMLSRVIKLHNFNSISGNCRTIDFLALMAAMTLLLAHMDSRCSAGENLLAHQYHSDRAMIEKVHEKMEAVNDLTPIH
;
A
#
# COMPACT_ATOMS: atom_id res chain seq x y z
N MET A 1 -10.33 -14.86 7.37
CA MET A 1 -10.85 -15.41 6.10
C MET A 1 -12.02 -16.38 6.26
N SER A 2 -11.89 -17.46 7.05
CA SER A 2 -12.91 -18.53 7.12
C SER A 2 -14.31 -18.07 7.54
N ILE A 3 -14.42 -17.15 8.51
CA ILE A 3 -15.70 -16.58 8.95
C ILE A 3 -16.41 -15.85 7.80
N ALA A 4 -15.67 -15.05 7.03
CA ALA A 4 -16.23 -14.32 5.89
C ALA A 4 -16.72 -15.24 4.77
N GLN A 5 -16.05 -16.38 4.55
CA GLN A 5 -16.49 -17.41 3.61
C GLN A 5 -17.75 -18.14 4.12
N LEU A 6 -17.83 -18.42 5.42
CA LEU A 6 -19.04 -18.99 6.05
C LEU A 6 -20.24 -18.05 5.94
N MET A 7 -19.99 -16.74 6.09
CA MET A 7 -20.97 -15.67 5.84
C MET A 7 -21.31 -15.51 4.35
N GLY A 8 -20.60 -16.20 3.46
CA GLY A 8 -20.83 -16.17 2.01
C GLY A 8 -20.38 -14.88 1.33
N LEU A 9 -19.53 -14.07 1.96
CA LEU A 9 -19.07 -12.79 1.39
C LEU A 9 -18.28 -12.96 0.09
N ASN A 10 -17.68 -14.14 -0.11
CA ASN A 10 -16.91 -14.48 -1.31
C ASN A 10 -17.77 -14.89 -2.52
N ARG A 11 -19.08 -15.08 -2.36
CA ARG A 11 -19.94 -15.65 -3.40
C ARG A 11 -20.58 -14.54 -4.23
N LEU A 12 -20.27 -14.51 -5.53
CA LEU A 12 -20.96 -13.66 -6.50
C LEU A 12 -22.43 -14.13 -6.62
N ASN A 13 -23.37 -13.18 -6.54
CA ASN A 13 -24.81 -13.39 -6.77
C ASN A 13 -25.58 -14.24 -5.74
N LYS A 14 -25.05 -14.42 -4.52
CA LYS A 14 -25.84 -14.99 -3.41
C LYS A 14 -26.01 -13.96 -2.29
N PRO A 15 -27.19 -13.87 -1.65
CA PRO A 15 -27.35 -13.01 -0.49
C PRO A 15 -26.39 -13.47 0.59
N ALA A 16 -25.57 -12.53 1.06
CA ALA A 16 -24.66 -12.78 2.16
C ALA A 16 -25.45 -13.13 3.42
N ARG A 17 -24.93 -14.06 4.21
CA ARG A 17 -25.58 -14.60 5.42
C ARG A 17 -25.22 -13.74 6.63
N TYR A 18 -25.64 -12.48 6.63
CA TYR A 18 -25.52 -11.59 7.80
C TYR A 18 -26.82 -10.87 8.09
N LYS A 19 -27.03 -10.53 9.38
CA LYS A 19 -28.19 -9.75 9.82
C LYS A 19 -27.86 -8.27 9.69
N VAL A 20 -28.70 -7.53 8.96
CA VAL A 20 -28.66 -6.06 8.92
C VAL A 20 -29.40 -5.56 10.15
N PHE A 21 -28.71 -4.88 11.05
CA PHE A 21 -29.29 -4.33 12.28
C PHE A 21 -29.92 -2.96 12.05
N ASP A 22 -29.32 -2.16 11.18
CA ASP A 22 -29.80 -0.85 10.77
C ASP A 22 -30.07 -0.85 9.27
N SER A 23 -31.33 -0.59 8.89
CA SER A 23 -31.77 -0.55 7.49
C SER A 23 -31.20 0.62 6.70
N GLU A 24 -30.71 1.67 7.36
CA GLU A 24 -30.07 2.81 6.70
C GLU A 24 -28.62 2.49 6.30
N THR A 25 -27.99 1.54 6.99
CA THR A 25 -26.62 1.10 6.70
C THR A 25 -26.56 0.21 5.46
N LYS A 26 -26.06 0.77 4.34
CA LYS A 26 -25.77 0.01 3.12
C LYS A 26 -24.46 -0.77 3.27
N CYS A 27 -24.54 -2.09 3.27
CA CYS A 27 -23.38 -2.98 3.34
C CYS A 27 -23.16 -3.72 2.02
N ASP A 28 -22.08 -3.40 1.30
CA ASP A 28 -21.67 -4.15 0.11
C ASP A 28 -20.77 -5.34 0.51
N ALA A 29 -21.31 -6.55 0.40
CA ALA A 29 -20.60 -7.79 0.70
C ALA A 29 -19.36 -7.99 -0.17
N GLN A 30 -19.39 -7.57 -1.44
CA GLN A 30 -18.27 -7.69 -2.37
C GLN A 30 -17.16 -6.71 -2.00
N HIS A 31 -17.52 -5.50 -1.56
CA HIS A 31 -16.56 -4.55 -1.04
C HIS A 31 -15.92 -5.07 0.26
N LEU A 32 -16.72 -5.61 1.20
CA LEU A 32 -16.17 -6.20 2.43
C LEU A 32 -15.22 -7.35 2.14
N TRP A 33 -15.61 -8.29 1.26
CA TRP A 33 -14.74 -9.38 0.85
C TRP A 33 -13.41 -8.86 0.27
N PHE A 34 -13.48 -7.83 -0.57
CA PHE A 34 -12.30 -7.18 -1.12
C PHE A 34 -11.39 -6.62 -0.04
N ARG A 35 -11.94 -5.93 0.96
CA ARG A 35 -11.14 -5.37 2.05
C ARG A 35 -10.47 -6.46 2.89
N ILE A 36 -11.12 -7.60 3.09
CA ILE A 36 -10.53 -8.73 3.83
C ILE A 36 -9.37 -9.33 3.03
N VAL A 37 -9.57 -9.62 1.74
CA VAL A 37 -8.51 -10.18 0.87
C VAL A 37 -7.34 -9.20 0.73
N PHE A 38 -7.62 -7.90 0.60
CA PHE A 38 -6.61 -6.86 0.58
C PHE A 38 -5.69 -6.92 1.80
N TRP A 39 -6.26 -6.98 3.00
CA TRP A 39 -5.47 -7.04 4.22
C TRP A 39 -4.73 -8.37 4.38
N ASP A 40 -5.34 -9.49 3.99
CA ASP A 40 -4.68 -10.81 3.99
C ASP A 40 -3.42 -10.82 3.12
N GLN A 41 -3.53 -10.36 1.87
CA GLN A 41 -2.41 -10.31 0.92
C GLN A 41 -1.37 -9.26 1.33
N TYR A 42 -1.81 -8.09 1.81
CA TYR A 42 -0.93 -7.06 2.34
C TYR A 42 -0.08 -7.60 3.49
N LEU A 43 -0.71 -8.23 4.49
CA LEU A 43 -0.02 -8.76 5.66
C LEU A 43 0.85 -9.96 5.30
N SER A 44 0.38 -10.80 4.38
CA SER A 44 1.14 -11.95 3.90
C SER A 44 2.44 -11.50 3.21
N LEU A 45 2.35 -10.49 2.34
CA LEU A 45 3.52 -9.91 1.68
C LEU A 45 4.45 -9.22 2.68
N LYS A 46 3.88 -8.51 3.66
CA LYS A 46 4.65 -7.83 4.71
C LYS A 46 5.45 -8.81 5.58
N LEU A 47 4.84 -9.94 5.96
CA LEU A 47 5.40 -10.90 6.90
C LEU A 47 6.14 -12.06 6.21
N ASP A 48 6.15 -12.06 4.87
CA ASP A 48 6.63 -13.16 4.03
C ASP A 48 6.06 -14.52 4.47
N ILE A 49 4.73 -14.59 4.56
CA ILE A 49 3.99 -15.81 4.88
C ILE A 49 3.10 -16.24 3.71
N SER A 50 2.71 -17.52 3.71
CA SER A 50 1.76 -18.05 2.74
C SER A 50 0.41 -17.32 2.81
N GLN A 51 -0.09 -16.90 1.65
CA GLN A 51 -1.38 -16.24 1.54
C GLN A 51 -2.54 -17.20 1.79
N GLY A 52 -3.57 -16.74 2.51
CA GLY A 52 -4.73 -17.56 2.84
C GLY A 52 -5.70 -17.78 1.68
N PHE A 53 -5.54 -17.03 0.59
CA PHE A 53 -6.46 -17.05 -0.56
C PHE A 53 -5.76 -16.68 -1.87
N THR A 54 -5.81 -17.59 -2.85
CA THR A 54 -5.19 -17.45 -4.18
C THR A 54 -6.19 -17.11 -5.29
N ASP A 55 -7.50 -17.13 -5.02
CA ASP A 55 -8.51 -16.95 -6.05
C ASP A 55 -8.59 -15.48 -6.53
N ARG A 56 -8.51 -15.32 -7.84
CA ARG A 56 -8.43 -14.03 -8.56
C ARG A 56 -9.79 -13.54 -9.06
N SER A 57 -10.88 -14.21 -8.68
CA SER A 57 -12.27 -13.86 -9.04
C SER A 57 -12.64 -12.40 -8.76
N MET A 58 -11.93 -11.76 -7.82
CA MET A 58 -12.11 -10.37 -7.39
C MET A 58 -11.81 -9.29 -8.43
N VAL A 59 -11.18 -9.67 -9.56
CA VAL A 59 -10.72 -8.76 -10.61
C VAL A 59 -11.32 -9.17 -11.97
N SER A 60 -12.44 -9.88 -11.96
CA SER A 60 -13.19 -10.11 -13.20
C SER A 60 -13.64 -8.78 -13.81
N ASP A 61 -13.57 -8.67 -15.14
CA ASP A 61 -13.99 -7.50 -15.92
C ASP A 61 -15.33 -6.86 -15.46
N PRO A 62 -16.41 -7.63 -15.17
CA PRO A 62 -17.65 -7.04 -14.69
C PRO A 62 -17.55 -6.37 -13.31
N ILE A 63 -16.65 -6.84 -12.44
CA ILE A 63 -16.42 -6.24 -11.12
C ILE A 63 -15.63 -4.93 -11.28
N LEU A 64 -14.58 -4.95 -12.10
CA LEU A 64 -13.77 -3.77 -12.37
C LEU A 64 -14.57 -2.68 -13.08
N ALA A 65 -15.42 -3.04 -14.05
CA ALA A 65 -16.22 -2.08 -14.79
C ALA A 65 -17.20 -1.28 -13.91
N LYS A 66 -17.67 -1.87 -12.80
CA LYS A 66 -18.60 -1.22 -11.85
C LYS A 66 -17.91 -0.49 -10.71
N ASP A 67 -16.60 -0.66 -10.55
CA ASP A 67 -15.86 -0.07 -9.43
C ASP A 67 -15.41 1.36 -9.71
N THR A 68 -15.13 2.10 -8.64
CA THR A 68 -14.46 3.40 -8.70
C THR A 68 -13.01 3.23 -9.20
N PRO A 69 -12.41 4.24 -9.85
CA PRO A 69 -11.00 4.17 -10.28
C PRO A 69 -10.03 3.79 -9.14
N MET A 70 -10.24 4.30 -7.93
CA MET A 70 -9.42 3.96 -6.77
C MET A 70 -9.68 2.53 -6.26
N GLY A 71 -10.92 2.03 -6.36
CA GLY A 71 -11.25 0.64 -6.05
C GLY A 71 -10.60 -0.33 -7.03
N ARG A 72 -10.63 -0.02 -8.34
CA ARG A 72 -9.87 -0.77 -9.37
C ARG A 72 -8.38 -0.82 -9.04
N LEU A 73 -7.77 0.33 -8.72
CA LEU A 73 -6.37 0.38 -8.32
C LEU A 73 -6.09 -0.53 -7.12
N GLY A 74 -6.92 -0.48 -6.08
CA GLY A 74 -6.76 -1.34 -4.90
C GLY A 74 -6.90 -2.84 -5.20
N ARG A 75 -7.76 -3.24 -6.14
CA ARG A 75 -7.88 -4.63 -6.61
C ARG A 75 -6.69 -5.09 -7.42
N ILE A 76 -6.10 -4.20 -8.23
CA ILE A 76 -4.85 -4.50 -8.94
C ILE A 76 -3.70 -4.62 -7.94
N HIS A 77 -3.63 -3.76 -6.91
CA HIS A 77 -2.66 -3.90 -5.82
C HIS A 77 -2.71 -5.27 -5.14
N CYS A 78 -3.91 -5.81 -4.92
CA CYS A 78 -4.11 -7.18 -4.41
C CYS A 78 -3.46 -8.25 -5.29
N ILE A 79 -3.74 -8.23 -6.61
CA ILE A 79 -3.15 -9.18 -7.55
C ILE A 79 -1.64 -9.07 -7.56
N VAL A 80 -1.12 -7.85 -7.63
CA VAL A 80 0.32 -7.60 -7.70
C VAL A 80 0.99 -8.15 -6.44
N ALA A 81 0.44 -7.89 -5.26
CA ALA A 81 0.96 -8.44 -4.01
C ALA A 81 0.96 -9.97 -3.98
N SER A 82 -0.13 -10.61 -4.40
CA SER A 82 -0.23 -12.07 -4.51
C SER A 82 0.83 -12.65 -5.46
N ARG A 83 1.07 -12.00 -6.60
CA ARG A 83 2.05 -12.48 -7.58
C ARG A 83 3.49 -12.25 -7.14
N ILE A 84 3.77 -11.16 -6.44
CA ILE A 84 5.08 -10.94 -5.80
C ILE A 84 5.34 -12.04 -4.77
N LEU A 85 4.35 -12.36 -3.93
CA LEU A 85 4.44 -13.50 -3.00
C LEU A 85 4.73 -14.82 -3.74
N GLU A 86 3.95 -15.18 -4.74
CA GLU A 86 4.19 -16.40 -5.54
C GLU A 86 5.62 -16.42 -6.15
N CYS A 87 6.14 -15.27 -6.57
CA CYS A 87 7.50 -15.14 -7.09
C CYS A 87 8.57 -15.36 -6.01
N ASN A 88 8.42 -14.73 -4.85
CA ASN A 88 9.37 -14.84 -3.74
C ASN A 88 9.55 -16.29 -3.29
N TRP A 89 8.47 -17.08 -3.35
CA TRP A 89 8.46 -18.47 -2.93
C TRP A 89 8.91 -19.47 -4.01
N SER A 90 8.81 -19.12 -5.30
CA SER A 90 9.06 -20.06 -6.40
C SER A 90 10.52 -20.19 -6.86
N LYS A 91 11.44 -19.33 -6.40
CA LYS A 91 12.91 -19.37 -6.65
C LYS A 91 13.36 -19.44 -8.14
N SER A 92 12.46 -19.36 -9.12
CA SER A 92 12.79 -19.36 -10.56
C SER A 92 13.16 -17.94 -11.02
N SER A 93 14.42 -17.73 -11.43
CA SER A 93 14.94 -16.41 -11.83
C SER A 93 14.66 -16.01 -13.28
N ALA A 94 14.31 -16.97 -14.15
CA ALA A 94 14.02 -16.69 -15.55
C ALA A 94 12.57 -16.21 -15.76
N ASP A 95 11.62 -16.76 -14.99
CA ASP A 95 10.23 -16.34 -15.00
C ASP A 95 10.01 -14.97 -14.32
N SER A 96 10.92 -14.60 -13.40
CA SER A 96 10.77 -13.39 -12.57
C SER A 96 10.87 -12.08 -13.36
N MET A 97 11.74 -11.99 -14.37
CA MET A 97 11.88 -10.76 -15.17
C MET A 97 10.64 -10.47 -16.02
N ASN A 98 10.09 -11.49 -16.69
CA ASN A 98 8.85 -11.35 -17.48
C ASN A 98 7.65 -11.05 -16.56
N LEU A 99 7.59 -11.71 -15.39
CA LEU A 99 6.58 -11.44 -14.39
C LEU A 99 6.65 -9.98 -13.90
N THR A 100 7.85 -9.47 -13.60
CA THR A 100 8.05 -8.09 -13.16
C THR A 100 7.55 -7.08 -14.18
N GLN A 101 7.91 -7.25 -15.46
CA GLN A 101 7.43 -6.38 -16.53
C GLN A 101 5.90 -6.44 -16.67
N THR A 102 5.33 -7.65 -16.59
CA THR A 102 3.87 -7.84 -16.66
C THR A 102 3.14 -7.14 -15.51
N LEU A 103 3.68 -7.23 -14.29
CA LEU A 103 3.12 -6.58 -13.11
C LEU A 103 3.21 -5.06 -13.19
N ASP A 104 4.32 -4.53 -13.69
CA ASP A 104 4.51 -3.09 -13.87
C ASP A 104 3.51 -2.51 -14.86
N VAL A 105 3.32 -3.15 -16.02
CA VAL A 105 2.30 -2.73 -16.99
C VAL A 105 0.91 -2.66 -16.35
N GLN A 106 0.53 -3.68 -15.56
CA GLN A 106 -0.77 -3.67 -14.86
C GLN A 106 -0.88 -2.53 -13.84
N LEU A 107 0.19 -2.25 -13.08
CA LEU A 107 0.23 -1.12 -12.15
C LEU A 107 0.10 0.22 -12.88
N GLN A 108 0.78 0.39 -14.01
CA GLN A 108 0.75 1.60 -14.82
C GLN A 108 -0.64 1.83 -15.42
N GLU A 109 -1.26 0.80 -16.01
CA GLU A 109 -2.62 0.89 -16.57
C GLU A 109 -3.64 1.29 -15.50
N ALA A 110 -3.58 0.65 -14.33
CA ALA A 110 -4.45 0.98 -13.21
C ALA A 110 -4.22 2.41 -12.72
N ALA A 111 -2.96 2.85 -12.64
CA ALA A 111 -2.58 4.18 -12.24
C ALA A 111 -3.03 5.28 -13.23
N ASN A 112 -2.95 4.99 -14.52
CA ASN A 112 -3.36 5.90 -15.60
C ASN A 112 -4.89 6.11 -15.65
N SER A 113 -5.67 5.22 -15.04
CA SER A 113 -7.12 5.41 -14.89
C SER A 113 -7.50 6.52 -13.89
N LEU A 114 -6.53 7.03 -13.12
CA LEU A 114 -6.71 8.09 -12.14
C LEU A 114 -6.20 9.43 -12.69
N THR A 115 -6.85 10.52 -12.28
CA THR A 115 -6.42 11.87 -12.70
C THR A 115 -5.09 12.25 -12.05
N TYR A 116 -4.30 13.10 -12.71
CA TYR A 116 -3.03 13.58 -12.14
C TYR A 116 -3.20 14.23 -10.75
N LYS A 117 -4.31 14.93 -10.51
CA LYS A 117 -4.64 15.55 -9.20
C LYS A 117 -4.77 14.51 -8.09
N TRP A 118 -5.21 13.30 -8.41
CA TRP A 118 -5.33 12.22 -7.44
C TRP A 118 -3.97 11.83 -6.84
N TRP A 119 -2.87 12.00 -7.59
CA TRP A 119 -1.50 11.68 -7.17
C TRP A 119 -0.83 12.76 -6.30
N LEU A 120 -1.45 13.94 -6.19
CA LEU A 120 -0.99 14.99 -5.28
C LEU A 120 -1.21 14.57 -3.82
N ILE A 121 -0.29 14.98 -2.95
CA ILE A 121 -0.42 14.79 -1.50
C ILE A 121 -1.59 15.69 -1.03
N PRO A 122 -2.69 15.12 -0.48
CA PRO A 122 -3.78 15.92 0.05
C PRO A 122 -3.35 16.73 1.25
N ASP A 123 -4.00 17.88 1.45
CA ASP A 123 -3.85 18.63 2.68
C ASP A 123 -4.87 18.18 3.73
N LEU A 124 -4.44 17.25 4.60
CA LEU A 124 -5.27 16.73 5.68
C LEU A 124 -5.60 17.77 6.77
N ARG A 125 -4.91 18.91 6.82
CA ARG A 125 -5.07 19.92 7.88
C ARG A 125 -5.98 21.09 7.49
N ALA A 126 -6.72 20.98 6.38
CA ALA A 126 -7.64 22.04 5.98
C ALA A 126 -8.66 22.28 7.11
N ILE A 127 -8.60 23.47 7.71
CA ILE A 127 -9.37 23.88 8.92
C ILE A 127 -10.89 23.74 8.71
N LEU A 128 -11.34 23.75 7.46
CA LEU A 128 -12.74 23.64 7.05
C LEU A 128 -13.13 22.25 6.51
N ALA A 129 -12.24 21.26 6.56
CA ALA A 129 -12.50 19.95 5.99
C ALA A 129 -13.56 19.20 6.78
N LYS A 130 -14.56 18.66 6.08
CA LYS A 130 -15.54 17.75 6.67
C LYS A 130 -14.87 16.42 7.03
N VAL A 131 -15.42 15.71 8.00
CA VAL A 131 -14.89 14.41 8.45
C VAL A 131 -14.80 13.42 7.28
N GLU A 132 -15.78 13.44 6.37
CA GLU A 132 -15.81 12.59 5.19
C GLU A 132 -14.68 12.90 4.21
N ASP A 133 -14.30 14.17 4.08
CA ASP A 133 -13.22 14.62 3.20
C ASP A 133 -11.86 14.19 3.78
N VAL A 134 -11.67 14.38 5.08
CA VAL A 134 -10.50 13.89 5.82
C VAL A 134 -10.36 12.38 5.68
N PHE A 135 -11.45 11.63 5.85
CA PHE A 135 -11.44 10.17 5.70
C PHE A 135 -11.10 9.76 4.27
N ARG A 136 -11.69 10.41 3.27
CA ARG A 136 -11.41 10.17 1.85
C ARG A 136 -9.95 10.41 1.52
N ASP A 137 -9.38 11.52 1.98
CA ASP A 137 -8.00 11.90 1.70
C ASP A 137 -6.98 11.06 2.48
N THR A 138 -7.32 10.64 3.70
CA THR A 138 -6.53 9.65 4.45
C THR A 138 -6.51 8.32 3.70
N ARG A 139 -7.67 7.84 3.23
CA ARG A 139 -7.77 6.61 2.42
C ARG A 139 -6.96 6.73 1.13
N ARG A 140 -7.02 7.90 0.46
CA ARG A 140 -6.22 8.20 -0.73
C ARG A 140 -4.73 8.09 -0.46
N LEU A 141 -4.25 8.69 0.64
CA LEU A 141 -2.85 8.62 1.05
C LEU A 141 -2.39 7.19 1.34
N LEU A 142 -3.20 6.41 2.06
CA LEU A 142 -2.90 5.00 2.32
C LEU A 142 -2.78 4.18 1.03
N THR A 143 -3.67 4.40 0.06
CA THR A 143 -3.58 3.74 -1.26
C THR A 143 -2.33 4.18 -2.02
N GLN A 144 -1.93 5.45 -1.97
CA GLN A 144 -0.68 5.92 -2.59
C GLN A 144 0.56 5.30 -1.93
N VAL A 145 0.61 5.26 -0.61
CA VAL A 145 1.69 4.63 0.16
C VAL A 145 1.83 3.17 -0.24
N TYR A 146 0.73 2.44 -0.32
CA TYR A 146 0.77 1.04 -0.73
C TYR A 146 1.19 0.85 -2.19
N HIS A 147 0.77 1.74 -3.10
CA HIS A 147 1.22 1.72 -4.49
C HIS A 147 2.75 1.82 -4.60
N TYR A 148 3.35 2.78 -3.89
CA TYR A 148 4.81 2.94 -3.90
C TYR A 148 5.54 1.81 -3.15
N ASN A 149 4.92 1.20 -2.14
CA ASN A 149 5.46 0.00 -1.53
C ASN A 149 5.54 -1.17 -2.54
N LEU A 150 4.50 -1.39 -3.34
CA LEU A 150 4.51 -2.45 -4.36
C LEU A 150 5.58 -2.20 -5.42
N LEU A 151 5.77 -0.95 -5.86
CA LEU A 151 6.86 -0.58 -6.76
C LEU A 151 8.23 -0.82 -6.13
N ASN A 152 8.40 -0.51 -4.84
CA ASN A 152 9.62 -0.87 -4.12
C ASN A 152 9.84 -2.38 -4.19
N GLN A 153 8.87 -3.19 -3.73
CA GLN A 153 8.98 -4.65 -3.70
C GLN A 153 9.26 -5.27 -5.08
N LEU A 154 8.70 -4.70 -6.15
CA LEU A 154 8.87 -5.18 -7.52
C LEU A 154 10.28 -4.91 -8.08
N TYR A 155 10.92 -3.82 -7.64
CA TYR A 155 12.18 -3.31 -8.20
C TYR A 155 13.29 -3.19 -7.17
N LEU A 156 13.20 -3.84 -6.01
CA LEU A 156 14.24 -3.79 -4.97
C LEU A 156 15.60 -4.22 -5.55
N PRO A 157 16.70 -3.48 -5.27
CA PRO A 157 16.83 -2.25 -4.48
C PRO A 157 16.79 -0.92 -5.27
N VAL A 158 16.36 -0.92 -6.54
CA VAL A 158 16.57 0.17 -7.51
C VAL A 158 15.54 1.32 -7.40
N CYS A 159 14.41 1.14 -6.69
CA CYS A 159 13.29 2.09 -6.73
C CYS A 159 13.40 3.28 -5.74
N VAL A 160 14.49 4.05 -5.83
CA VAL A 160 14.77 5.22 -4.97
C VAL A 160 13.64 6.26 -5.02
N ASN A 161 13.09 6.54 -6.21
CA ASN A 161 12.01 7.52 -6.38
C ASN A 161 10.70 7.07 -5.70
N ALA A 162 10.35 5.78 -5.79
CA ALA A 162 9.17 5.25 -5.11
C ALA A 162 9.32 5.35 -3.59
N SER A 163 10.52 5.07 -3.06
CA SER A 163 10.83 5.23 -1.63
C SER A 163 10.66 6.67 -1.14
N ARG A 164 11.17 7.67 -1.87
CA ARG A 164 10.95 9.10 -1.55
C ARG A 164 9.48 9.47 -1.55
N LYS A 165 8.75 9.04 -2.59
CA LYS A 165 7.32 9.29 -2.69
C LYS A 165 6.61 8.66 -1.49
N MET A 166 6.90 7.42 -1.14
CA MET A 166 6.32 6.76 0.04
C MET A 166 6.57 7.53 1.33
N LEU A 167 7.84 7.85 1.66
CA LEU A 167 8.20 8.56 2.89
C LEU A 167 7.51 9.94 2.99
N SER A 168 7.46 10.71 1.90
CA SER A 168 6.79 12.02 1.91
C SER A 168 5.29 11.92 2.27
N ARG A 169 4.60 10.86 1.83
CA ARG A 169 3.18 10.61 2.18
C ARG A 169 3.05 10.13 3.62
N VAL A 170 3.96 9.28 4.10
CA VAL A 170 3.96 8.84 5.51
C VAL A 170 4.16 10.02 6.45
N ILE A 171 5.11 10.91 6.16
CA ILE A 171 5.32 12.13 6.96
C ILE A 171 4.04 12.96 7.04
N LYS A 172 3.30 13.11 5.92
CA LYS A 172 2.02 13.84 5.92
C LYS A 172 0.97 13.14 6.79
N LEU A 173 0.87 11.81 6.71
CA LEU A 173 -0.02 11.01 7.55
C LEU A 173 0.31 11.15 9.05
N HIS A 174 1.58 10.99 9.44
CA HIS A 174 2.02 11.11 10.84
C HIS A 174 1.77 12.52 11.40
N ASN A 175 1.97 13.54 10.58
CA ASN A 175 1.70 14.92 10.98
C ASN A 175 0.22 15.21 11.20
N PHE A 176 -0.68 14.44 10.61
CA PHE A 176 -2.11 14.60 10.80
C PHE A 176 -2.63 13.76 11.99
N ASN A 177 -2.15 12.52 12.13
CA ASN A 177 -2.71 11.52 13.04
C ASN A 177 -2.07 11.47 14.45
N SER A 178 -1.55 12.57 14.99
CA SER A 178 -0.71 12.57 16.20
C SER A 178 -1.37 12.05 17.50
N ILE A 179 -2.65 11.70 17.49
CA ILE A 179 -3.40 11.29 18.70
C ILE A 179 -4.17 9.95 18.53
N SER A 180 -4.37 9.41 17.31
CA SER A 180 -5.32 8.28 17.14
C SER A 180 -4.96 7.21 16.10
N GLY A 181 -3.81 7.23 15.43
CA GLY A 181 -3.64 6.33 14.27
C GLY A 181 -2.26 6.11 13.69
N ASN A 182 -1.20 6.03 14.51
CA ASN A 182 0.04 5.38 14.05
C ASN A 182 -0.20 3.87 14.01
N CYS A 183 -0.67 3.39 12.86
CA CYS A 183 -0.71 1.95 12.65
C CYS A 183 0.73 1.49 12.41
N ARG A 184 1.23 0.53 13.22
CA ARG A 184 2.55 -0.13 13.06
C ARG A 184 2.85 -0.58 11.62
N THR A 185 1.79 -0.76 10.83
CA THR A 185 1.85 -1.00 9.40
C THR A 185 2.51 0.13 8.62
N ILE A 186 2.13 1.37 8.86
CA ILE A 186 2.68 2.56 8.18
C ILE A 186 4.12 2.80 8.61
N ASP A 187 4.41 2.62 9.89
CA ASP A 187 5.78 2.71 10.41
C ASP A 187 6.70 1.69 9.72
N PHE A 188 6.24 0.44 9.59
CA PHE A 188 7.00 -0.58 8.88
C PHE A 188 7.27 -0.23 7.41
N LEU A 189 6.27 0.28 6.70
CA LEU A 189 6.46 0.70 5.30
C LEU A 189 7.48 1.84 5.19
N ALA A 190 7.41 2.79 6.10
CA ALA A 190 8.35 3.91 6.14
C ALA A 190 9.78 3.43 6.44
N LEU A 191 9.93 2.50 7.38
CA LEU A 191 11.21 1.84 7.65
C LEU A 191 11.75 1.13 6.40
N MET A 192 10.91 0.38 5.69
CA MET A 192 11.30 -0.29 4.44
C MET A 192 11.80 0.71 3.39
N ALA A 193 11.10 1.82 3.14
CA ALA A 193 11.61 2.85 2.21
C ALA A 193 12.91 3.51 2.69
N ALA A 194 13.03 3.79 3.99
CA ALA A 194 14.24 4.37 4.54
C ALA A 194 15.44 3.43 4.32
N MET A 195 15.28 2.14 4.60
CA MET A 195 16.29 1.12 4.33
C MET A 195 16.63 1.04 2.84
N THR A 196 15.63 1.05 1.94
CA THR A 196 15.87 1.05 0.49
C THR A 196 16.70 2.27 0.05
N LEU A 197 16.41 3.46 0.56
CA LEU A 197 17.21 4.66 0.26
C LEU A 197 18.65 4.54 0.78
N LEU A 198 18.83 4.07 2.03
CA LEU A 198 20.16 3.87 2.61
C LEU A 198 20.98 2.85 1.83
N LEU A 199 20.36 1.72 1.44
CA LEU A 199 20.99 0.69 0.62
C LEU A 199 21.39 1.24 -0.75
N ALA A 200 20.51 2.01 -1.42
CA ALA A 200 20.83 2.64 -2.70
C ALA A 200 21.99 3.65 -2.60
N HIS A 201 22.03 4.44 -1.51
CA HIS A 201 23.14 5.36 -1.24
C HIS A 201 24.45 4.64 -0.87
N MET A 202 24.39 3.46 -0.26
CA MET A 202 25.57 2.62 -0.03
C MET A 202 26.07 2.02 -1.34
N ASP A 203 25.17 1.44 -2.13
CA ASP A 203 25.48 0.81 -3.41
C ASP A 203 26.07 1.81 -4.43
N SER A 204 25.47 3.01 -4.54
CA SER A 204 25.99 4.08 -5.40
C SER A 204 27.34 4.64 -4.95
N ARG A 205 27.76 4.41 -3.70
CA ARG A 205 29.11 4.78 -3.21
C ARG A 205 30.13 3.65 -3.42
N CYS A 206 29.69 2.40 -3.37
CA CYS A 206 30.54 1.23 -3.62
C CYS A 206 30.77 0.98 -5.11
N SER A 207 29.84 1.40 -5.97
CA SER A 207 29.95 1.27 -7.42
C SER A 207 31.08 2.16 -7.95
N ALA A 208 31.92 1.61 -8.83
CA ALA A 208 33.08 2.30 -9.40
C ALA A 208 32.73 3.46 -10.39
N GLY A 209 31.44 3.75 -10.57
CA GLY A 209 30.92 4.81 -11.45
C GLY A 209 30.62 6.12 -10.71
N GLU A 210 30.04 7.09 -11.44
CA GLU A 210 29.60 8.36 -10.85
C GLU A 210 28.48 8.14 -9.83
N ASN A 211 28.59 8.79 -8.66
CA ASN A 211 27.56 8.75 -7.63
C ASN A 211 26.37 9.64 -8.02
N LEU A 212 25.46 9.10 -8.82
CA LEU A 212 24.25 9.79 -9.31
C LEU A 212 23.32 10.26 -8.18
N LEU A 213 23.42 9.65 -6.99
CA LEU A 213 22.59 9.97 -5.83
C LEU A 213 23.24 10.98 -4.87
N ALA A 214 24.50 11.39 -5.09
CA ALA A 214 25.25 12.25 -4.17
C ALA A 214 24.49 13.54 -3.83
N HIS A 215 23.91 14.21 -4.83
CA HIS A 215 23.15 15.46 -4.62
C HIS A 215 21.85 15.26 -3.86
N GLN A 216 21.30 14.04 -3.84
CA GLN A 216 20.03 13.72 -3.20
C GLN A 216 20.21 13.20 -1.77
N TYR A 217 21.44 12.83 -1.37
CA TYR A 217 21.75 12.23 -0.07
C TYR A 217 21.24 13.04 1.11
N HIS A 218 21.53 14.34 1.18
CA HIS A 218 21.12 15.16 2.32
C HIS A 218 19.59 15.32 2.41
N SER A 219 18.91 15.48 1.27
CA SER A 219 17.45 15.56 1.24
C SER A 219 16.79 14.24 1.64
N ASP A 220 17.32 13.12 1.16
CA ASP A 220 16.82 11.79 1.51
C ASP A 220 17.05 11.48 2.98
N ARG A 221 18.24 11.78 3.49
CA ARG A 221 18.57 11.64 4.91
C ARG A 221 17.64 12.47 5.78
N ALA A 222 17.41 13.74 5.45
CA ALA A 222 16.48 14.59 6.21
C ALA A 222 15.06 13.99 6.26
N MET A 223 14.62 13.33 5.18
CA MET A 223 13.32 12.65 5.15
C MET A 223 13.30 11.42 6.07
N ILE A 224 14.39 10.66 6.10
CA ILE A 224 14.55 9.48 6.96
C ILE A 224 14.57 9.88 8.44
N GLU A 225 15.40 10.86 8.81
CA GLU A 225 15.50 11.36 10.19
C GLU A 225 14.15 11.89 10.69
N LYS A 226 13.44 12.66 9.85
CA LYS A 226 12.10 13.17 10.20
C LYS A 226 11.07 12.06 10.45
N VAL A 227 11.16 10.95 9.72
CA VAL A 227 10.28 9.79 9.97
C VAL A 227 10.67 9.09 11.26
N HIS A 228 11.97 8.94 11.52
CA HIS A 228 12.50 8.34 12.74
C HIS A 228 12.07 9.12 13.99
N GLU A 229 12.28 10.44 14.03
CA GLU A 229 11.83 11.31 15.12
C GLU A 229 10.33 11.16 15.41
N LYS A 230 9.52 10.98 14.37
CA LYS A 230 8.08 10.76 14.52
C LYS A 230 7.73 9.40 15.08
N MET A 231 8.49 8.36 14.75
CA MET A 231 8.30 7.03 15.32
C MET A 231 8.69 6.99 16.80
N GLU A 232 9.80 7.64 17.18
CA GLU A 232 10.25 7.73 18.57
C GLU A 232 9.25 8.48 19.43
N ALA A 233 8.80 9.66 18.99
CA ALA A 233 7.82 10.46 19.73
C ALA A 233 6.51 9.69 20.00
N VAL A 234 6.12 8.76 19.13
CA VAL A 234 4.93 7.92 19.34
C VAL A 234 5.19 6.81 20.35
N ASN A 235 6.37 6.22 20.35
CA ASN A 235 6.75 5.17 21.30
C ASN A 235 6.80 5.74 22.74
N ASP A 236 7.29 6.96 22.90
CA ASP A 236 7.37 7.64 24.20
C ASP A 236 5.98 8.01 24.77
N LEU A 237 4.96 8.14 23.92
CA LEU A 237 3.58 8.43 24.31
C LEU A 237 2.79 7.17 24.74
N THR A 238 3.32 5.97 24.49
CA THR A 238 2.71 4.71 24.92
C THR A 238 3.53 4.10 26.07
N PRO A 239 3.23 4.41 27.35
CA PRO A 239 3.88 3.72 28.45
C PRO A 239 3.58 2.23 28.37
N ILE A 240 4.64 1.42 28.39
CA ILE A 240 4.57 -0.04 28.44
C ILE A 240 3.93 -0.40 29.79
N HIS A 241 2.71 -0.93 29.76
CA HIS A 241 2.07 -1.59 30.90
C HIS A 241 2.22 -3.11 30.78
#